data_AF-A0A956BE07-F1
#
_entry.id   AF-A0A956BE07-F1
#
_cell.length_a   1.000
_cell.length_b   1.000
_cell.length_c   1.000
_cell.angle_alpha   90.00
_cell.angle_beta   90.00
_cell.angle_gamma   90.00
#
_symmetry.space_group_name_H-M   'P 1'
#
loop_
_entity.id
_entity.type
_entity.pdbx_description
1 polymer ?
#
loop_
_entity_poly.entity_id
_entity_poly.type
_entity_poly.pdbx_seq_one_letter_code
_entity_poly.pdbx_strand_id
1 'polypeptide(L)'
;AGSFVSRGRSFAQLSSYAEAGIDRYIVEAVLDERTTEICRFLDGKTFSVQTGLQTFEQVEANPDAVKELTPWVRDGVDAKGRQVMYVDRGGSTRRVAIVERPGLGTRDERGSYSAGLSTSRLQDIGVSFPPYHGLCRSTTVADVSANVVTPRVAEAVPEPERRNDGPLELLAGSKTFGSSSGQALPLDSGFVENFDVQFRAERVGGQDVTKVRFKVTDQHAERVREAILQGERVNRNDTYRHLRGDRDPRTGRIVKGREQASLRFKAVGSSFGNVRVRMVTERGALTNFVEMDIPTANAGDAFKAYGEAARRMGIAEATNFPSAEAVDVLRKARLITQYDRDGWERLRRLKELTPDSVEPIFRDAVRRSPELTKVLEDTKLVQTARGHVALHSKAQAARLRKDGVQGVFHDLSDPSALVHILGDPDGSGLLSSTQRYGRGLFVNGMSTGTDFGTGGADGVFTRIVARGQRHRGVGLYGARVMIDTEQLGRSDWYFFNFDNFGRAGPAQFGDRKLVPEMTGALRSLSSGNEMIFQHGIPV
;
A
#
# COMPACT_ATOMS: atom_id res chain seq x y z
N ALA A 1 41.92 -3.13 -5.37
CA ALA A 1 40.98 -4.09 -5.97
C ALA A 1 39.96 -4.62 -4.94
N GLY A 2 40.38 -5.31 -3.87
CA GLY A 2 39.43 -5.92 -2.90
C GLY A 2 38.47 -4.94 -2.22
N SER A 3 38.94 -3.77 -1.77
CA SER A 3 38.08 -2.75 -1.14
C SER A 3 37.05 -2.12 -2.09
N PHE A 4 37.37 -2.01 -3.39
CA PHE A 4 36.46 -1.48 -4.40
C PHE A 4 35.30 -2.45 -4.67
N VAL A 5 35.62 -3.75 -4.84
CA VAL A 5 34.61 -4.81 -5.01
C VAL A 5 33.72 -4.92 -3.77
N SER A 6 34.29 -4.85 -2.56
CA SER A 6 33.51 -4.86 -1.32
C SER A 6 32.57 -3.65 -1.19
N ARG A 7 33.00 -2.46 -1.60
CA ARG A 7 32.15 -1.25 -1.59
C ARG A 7 30.99 -1.37 -2.58
N GLY A 8 31.24 -1.88 -3.79
CA GLY A 8 30.19 -2.15 -4.78
C GLY A 8 29.17 -3.16 -4.26
N ARG A 9 29.61 -4.21 -3.56
CA ARG A 9 28.71 -5.17 -2.90
C ARG A 9 27.85 -4.48 -1.83
N SER A 10 28.44 -3.66 -0.98
CA SER A 10 27.69 -2.95 0.07
C SER A 10 26.70 -1.96 -0.51
N PHE A 11 27.07 -1.22 -1.56
CA PHE A 11 26.15 -0.34 -2.28
C PHE A 11 24.96 -1.14 -2.84
N ALA A 12 25.21 -2.25 -3.53
CA ALA A 12 24.15 -3.09 -4.08
C ALA A 12 23.22 -3.63 -2.97
N GLN A 13 23.77 -4.07 -1.83
CA GLN A 13 22.96 -4.53 -0.69
C GLN A 13 22.10 -3.42 -0.10
N LEU A 14 22.65 -2.22 0.12
CA LEU A 14 21.86 -1.08 0.63
C LEU A 14 20.82 -0.59 -0.38
N SER A 15 21.13 -0.59 -1.68
CA SER A 15 20.16 -0.27 -2.75
C SER A 15 19.00 -1.25 -2.73
N SER A 16 19.28 -2.56 -2.64
CA SER A 16 18.25 -3.59 -2.52
C SER A 16 17.40 -3.44 -1.25
N TYR A 17 17.98 -2.97 -0.13
CA TYR A 17 17.19 -2.66 1.07
C TYR A 17 16.27 -1.47 0.85
N ALA A 18 16.76 -0.40 0.23
CA ALA A 18 15.93 0.78 -0.08
C ALA A 18 14.80 0.45 -1.07
N GLU A 19 15.10 -0.33 -2.12
CA GLU A 19 14.10 -0.85 -3.06
C GLU A 19 13.04 -1.69 -2.35
N ALA A 20 13.42 -2.44 -1.31
CA ALA A 20 12.53 -3.25 -0.49
C ALA A 20 11.84 -2.49 0.67
N GLY A 21 12.00 -1.15 0.76
CA GLY A 21 11.36 -0.34 1.81
C GLY A 21 11.96 -0.53 3.21
N ILE A 22 13.16 -1.11 3.31
CA ILE A 22 13.85 -1.35 4.57
C ILE A 22 14.61 -0.07 4.94
N ASP A 23 14.33 0.49 6.11
CA ASP A 23 14.90 1.77 6.55
C ASP A 23 16.22 1.59 7.32
N ARG A 24 16.47 0.39 7.84
CA ARG A 24 17.58 0.07 8.72
C ARG A 24 18.22 -1.27 8.38
N TYR A 25 19.52 -1.39 8.64
CA TYR A 25 20.26 -2.64 8.48
C TYR A 25 21.14 -2.89 9.70
N ILE A 26 21.38 -4.17 9.99
CA ILE A 26 22.25 -4.65 11.06
C ILE A 26 23.59 -5.07 10.44
N VAL A 27 24.69 -4.74 11.09
CA VAL A 27 26.00 -5.26 10.72
C VAL A 27 26.15 -6.68 11.23
N GLU A 28 26.54 -7.59 10.35
CA GLU A 28 26.80 -9.00 10.67
C GLU A 28 28.29 -9.30 10.40
N ALA A 29 29.02 -9.61 11.45
CA ALA A 29 30.40 -10.09 11.39
C ALA A 29 30.45 -11.62 11.36
N VAL A 30 31.51 -12.17 10.77
CA VAL A 30 31.72 -13.64 10.70
C VAL A 30 31.98 -14.25 12.08
N LEU A 31 32.53 -13.48 13.02
CA LEU A 31 32.88 -13.86 14.39
C LEU A 31 33.78 -15.10 14.52
N ASP A 32 34.55 -15.45 13.48
CA ASP A 32 35.59 -16.48 13.55
C ASP A 32 36.86 -15.97 14.26
N GLU A 33 37.84 -16.85 14.49
CA GLU A 33 39.10 -16.54 15.17
C GLU A 33 39.91 -15.40 14.51
N ARG A 34 39.64 -15.11 13.23
CA ARG A 34 40.29 -14.06 12.43
C ARG A 34 39.49 -12.75 12.38
N THR A 35 38.34 -12.67 13.04
CA THR A 35 37.51 -11.47 13.08
C THR A 35 38.13 -10.46 14.05
N THR A 36 38.42 -9.25 13.55
CA THR A 36 39.06 -8.16 14.29
C THR A 36 38.13 -7.56 15.35
N GLU A 37 38.69 -6.86 16.33
CA GLU A 37 37.94 -6.09 17.33
C GLU A 37 37.03 -5.03 16.68
N ILE A 38 37.41 -4.50 15.51
CA ILE A 38 36.59 -3.54 14.77
C ILE A 38 35.28 -4.18 14.31
N CYS A 39 35.37 -5.33 13.64
CA CYS A 39 34.20 -6.06 13.17
C CYS A 39 33.35 -6.57 14.34
N ARG A 40 33.98 -7.08 15.40
CA ARG A 40 33.28 -7.57 16.60
C ARG A 40 32.56 -6.46 17.37
N PHE A 41 33.16 -5.27 17.45
CA PHE A 41 32.51 -4.10 18.03
C PHE A 41 31.29 -3.66 17.21
N LEU A 42 31.39 -3.70 15.88
CA LEU A 42 30.31 -3.27 14.99
C LEU A 42 29.19 -4.32 14.85
N ASP A 43 29.47 -5.59 15.13
CA ASP A 43 28.52 -6.69 15.04
C ASP A 43 27.25 -6.44 15.87
N GLY A 44 26.08 -6.59 15.22
CA GLY A 44 24.77 -6.33 15.81
C GLY A 44 24.39 -4.84 15.91
N LYS A 45 25.23 -3.89 15.49
CA LYS A 45 24.83 -2.47 15.45
C LYS A 45 23.96 -2.20 14.23
N THR A 46 22.95 -1.34 14.42
CA THR A 46 21.96 -1.01 13.40
C THR A 46 22.10 0.42 12.87
N PHE A 47 22.19 0.58 11.55
CA PHE A 47 22.37 1.86 10.85
C PHE A 47 21.20 2.15 9.89
N SER A 48 21.11 3.39 9.41
CA SER A 48 20.08 3.81 8.43
C SER A 48 20.50 3.51 7.00
N VAL A 49 19.61 2.91 6.22
CA VAL A 49 19.78 2.68 4.77
C VAL A 49 19.92 4.01 4.03
N GLN A 50 19.04 4.97 4.31
CA GLN A 50 19.02 6.28 3.64
C GLN A 50 20.36 7.02 3.79
N THR A 51 20.88 7.12 5.01
CA THR A 51 22.17 7.81 5.23
C THR A 51 23.34 7.05 4.61
N GLY A 52 23.28 5.70 4.58
CA GLY A 52 24.25 4.88 3.87
C GLY A 52 24.30 5.22 2.38
N LEU A 53 23.14 5.29 1.71
CA LEU A 53 23.03 5.64 0.29
C LEU A 53 23.49 7.08 0.00
N GLN A 54 23.11 8.04 0.85
CA GLN A 54 23.61 9.43 0.74
C GLN A 54 25.14 9.50 0.82
N THR A 55 25.77 8.65 1.62
CA THR A 55 27.23 8.57 1.69
C THR A 55 27.82 8.07 0.37
N PHE A 56 27.17 7.09 -0.28
CA PHE A 56 27.59 6.62 -1.61
C PHE A 56 27.44 7.71 -2.68
N GLU A 57 26.33 8.43 -2.70
CA GLU A 57 26.11 9.57 -3.61
C GLU A 57 27.20 10.64 -3.43
N GLN A 58 27.59 10.95 -2.18
CA GLN A 58 28.67 11.89 -1.89
C GLN A 58 30.04 11.38 -2.36
N VAL A 59 30.32 10.09 -2.22
CA VAL A 59 31.56 9.47 -2.71
C VAL A 59 31.59 9.44 -4.24
N GLU A 60 30.45 9.20 -4.90
CA GLU A 60 30.34 9.23 -6.35
C GLU A 60 30.54 10.64 -6.91
N ALA A 61 29.92 11.64 -6.26
CA ALA A 61 30.06 13.05 -6.63
C ALA A 61 31.46 13.60 -6.36
N ASN A 62 32.16 13.08 -5.34
CA ASN A 62 33.53 13.49 -4.99
C ASN A 62 34.41 12.29 -4.59
N PRO A 63 34.94 11.54 -5.57
CA PRO A 63 35.73 10.34 -5.31
C PRO A 63 37.01 10.58 -4.49
N ASP A 64 37.60 11.77 -4.59
CA ASP A 64 38.83 12.12 -3.87
C ASP A 64 38.60 12.26 -2.35
N ALA A 65 37.36 12.61 -1.94
CA ALA A 65 36.97 12.72 -0.54
C ALA A 65 36.65 11.36 0.12
N VAL A 66 36.85 10.23 -0.57
CA VAL A 66 36.47 8.90 -0.09
C VAL A 66 37.05 8.54 1.29
N LYS A 67 38.28 8.99 1.58
CA LYS A 67 38.95 8.76 2.87
C LYS A 67 38.31 9.54 4.02
N GLU A 68 37.66 10.66 3.72
CA GLU A 68 36.96 11.49 4.70
C GLU A 68 35.52 11.04 4.90
N LEU A 69 34.85 10.66 3.80
CA LEU A 69 33.44 10.23 3.81
C LEU A 69 33.27 8.82 4.38
N THR A 70 34.24 7.94 4.14
CA THR A 70 34.23 6.52 4.56
C THR A 70 35.59 6.11 5.14
N PRO A 71 36.01 6.72 6.27
CA PRO A 71 37.32 6.48 6.85
C PRO A 71 37.46 5.04 7.34
N TRP A 72 38.68 4.51 7.29
CA TRP A 72 38.97 3.24 7.94
C TRP A 72 39.02 3.42 9.45
N VAL A 73 38.40 2.48 10.15
CA VAL A 73 38.65 2.31 11.58
C VAL A 73 40.01 1.63 11.73
N ARG A 74 40.82 2.16 12.64
CA ARG A 74 42.14 1.68 12.99
C ARG A 74 42.15 1.22 14.44
N ASP A 75 42.96 0.23 14.73
CA ASP A 75 43.32 -0.18 16.08
C ASP A 75 44.66 0.45 16.50
N GLY A 76 44.85 0.61 17.80
CA GLY A 76 46.07 1.16 18.38
C GLY A 76 46.06 1.06 19.90
N VAL A 77 47.02 1.74 20.53
CA VAL A 77 47.18 1.77 21.98
C VAL A 77 47.19 3.22 22.44
N ASP A 78 46.41 3.55 23.47
CA ASP A 78 46.40 4.90 24.04
C ASP A 78 47.59 5.15 24.98
N ALA A 79 47.73 6.41 25.46
CA ALA A 79 48.82 6.78 26.36
C ALA A 79 48.85 6.02 27.70
N LYS A 80 47.78 5.29 28.03
CA LYS A 80 47.67 4.46 29.24
C LYS A 80 47.90 2.97 28.95
N GLY A 81 48.34 2.62 27.74
CA GLY A 81 48.58 1.23 27.35
C GLY A 81 47.31 0.45 27.01
N ARG A 82 46.15 1.10 26.87
CA ARG A 82 44.89 0.41 26.57
C ARG A 82 44.68 0.29 25.08
N GLN A 83 44.20 -0.87 24.62
CA GLN A 83 43.82 -1.05 23.22
C GLN A 83 42.59 -0.19 22.90
N VAL A 84 42.70 0.60 21.83
CA VAL A 84 41.65 1.53 21.38
C VAL A 84 41.42 1.40 19.89
N MET A 85 40.19 1.70 19.47
CA MET A 85 39.82 1.89 18.07
C MET A 85 39.60 3.38 17.80
N TYR A 86 40.03 3.86 16.64
CA TYR A 86 39.91 5.26 16.26
C TYR A 86 39.73 5.42 14.74
N VAL A 87 39.29 6.62 14.33
CA VAL A 87 39.27 7.06 12.93
C VAL A 87 40.01 8.38 12.80
N ASP A 88 40.69 8.58 11.68
CA ASP A 88 41.29 9.85 11.31
C ASP A 88 40.42 10.52 10.25
N ARG A 89 39.90 11.71 10.54
CA ARG A 89 39.03 12.48 9.63
C ARG A 89 39.28 13.97 9.77
N GLY A 90 39.50 14.67 8.65
CA GLY A 90 39.69 16.12 8.61
C GLY A 90 40.84 16.61 9.50
N GLY A 91 41.95 15.87 9.55
CA GLY A 91 43.10 16.18 10.41
C GLY A 91 42.89 15.93 11.91
N SER A 92 41.75 15.35 12.31
CA SER A 92 41.43 15.03 13.71
C SER A 92 41.28 13.52 13.92
N THR A 93 41.86 13.00 15.00
CA THR A 93 41.68 11.62 15.43
C THR A 93 40.51 11.53 16.41
N ARG A 94 39.55 10.67 16.12
CA ARG A 94 38.37 10.43 16.97
C ARG A 94 38.38 8.99 17.47
N ARG A 95 38.28 8.80 18.79
CA ARG A 95 38.15 7.46 19.39
C ARG A 95 36.77 6.88 19.10
N VAL A 96 36.77 5.65 18.62
CA VAL A 96 35.58 4.83 18.35
C VAL A 96 35.16 4.04 19.59
N ALA A 97 36.10 3.32 20.22
CA ALA A 97 35.87 2.58 21.46
C ALA A 97 37.20 2.19 22.13
N ILE A 98 37.12 1.74 23.38
CA ILE A 98 38.21 1.10 24.13
C ILE A 98 37.91 -0.39 24.22
N VAL A 99 38.89 -1.25 23.94
CA VAL A 99 38.77 -2.69 24.08
C VAL A 99 39.13 -3.06 25.52
N GLU A 100 38.14 -3.52 26.30
CA GLU A 100 38.34 -3.96 27.69
C GLU A 100 38.76 -5.43 27.75
N ARG A 101 38.16 -6.26 26.89
CA ARG A 101 38.51 -7.66 26.73
C ARG A 101 38.39 -8.02 25.25
N PRO A 102 39.50 -8.39 24.58
CA PRO A 102 39.46 -8.74 23.17
C PRO A 102 38.69 -10.04 22.97
N GLY A 103 38.07 -10.19 21.81
CA GLY A 103 37.51 -11.47 21.31
C GLY A 103 38.33 -12.08 20.17
N LEU A 104 39.28 -11.34 19.60
CA LEU A 104 40.18 -11.81 18.55
C LEU A 104 40.93 -13.07 18.98
N GLY A 105 40.98 -14.07 18.09
CA GLY A 105 41.53 -15.39 18.38
C GLY A 105 40.50 -16.40 18.88
N THR A 106 39.32 -15.96 19.29
CA THR A 106 38.25 -16.86 19.76
C THR A 106 37.04 -16.82 18.82
N ARG A 107 36.47 -17.99 18.54
CA ARG A 107 35.24 -18.12 17.75
C ARG A 107 34.03 -17.66 18.58
N ASP A 108 33.10 -16.96 17.93
CA ASP A 108 31.82 -16.46 18.46
C ASP A 108 31.91 -15.44 19.63
N GLU A 109 33.09 -15.18 20.19
CA GLU A 109 33.27 -14.20 21.27
C GLU A 109 33.32 -12.75 20.76
N ARG A 110 32.32 -11.92 21.08
CA ARG A 110 32.35 -10.50 20.66
C ARG A 110 33.41 -9.63 21.35
N GLY A 111 34.00 -10.07 22.45
CA GLY A 111 34.79 -9.20 23.34
C GLY A 111 33.90 -8.25 24.16
N SER A 112 34.51 -7.32 24.90
CA SER A 112 33.79 -6.24 25.59
C SER A 112 34.50 -4.91 25.42
N TYR A 113 33.70 -3.86 25.25
CA TYR A 113 34.17 -2.52 24.89
C TYR A 113 33.58 -1.46 25.80
N SER A 114 34.35 -0.43 26.12
CA SER A 114 33.90 0.74 26.85
C SER A 114 34.10 2.01 26.03
N ALA A 115 33.48 3.11 26.47
CA ALA A 115 33.54 4.42 25.80
C ALA A 115 33.27 4.34 24.28
N GLY A 116 32.44 3.38 23.87
CA GLY A 116 32.07 3.13 22.48
C GLY A 116 31.11 4.20 21.98
N LEU A 117 31.36 4.72 20.79
CA LEU A 117 30.44 5.64 20.13
C LEU A 117 29.09 4.95 19.87
N SER A 118 28.00 5.72 19.99
CA SER A 118 26.68 5.30 19.56
C SER A 118 26.64 5.11 18.05
N THR A 119 25.66 4.35 17.56
CA THR A 119 25.53 4.09 16.12
C THR A 119 25.31 5.36 15.30
N SER A 120 24.53 6.32 15.82
CA SER A 120 24.40 7.65 15.21
C SER A 120 25.73 8.38 15.09
N ARG A 121 26.56 8.36 16.14
CA ARG A 121 27.88 8.99 16.13
C ARG A 121 28.88 8.28 15.23
N LEU A 122 28.79 6.96 15.09
CA LEU A 122 29.57 6.18 14.13
C LEU A 122 29.18 6.57 12.69
N GLN A 123 27.89 6.71 12.42
CA GLN A 123 27.38 7.14 11.12
C GLN A 123 27.81 8.58 10.78
N ASP A 124 27.74 9.51 11.74
CA ASP A 124 28.20 10.91 11.57
C ASP A 124 29.68 11.00 11.14
N ILE A 125 30.52 10.09 11.65
CA ILE A 125 31.95 10.07 11.33
C ILE A 125 32.29 9.19 10.11
N GLY A 126 31.29 8.63 9.42
CA GLY A 126 31.46 7.86 8.18
C GLY A 126 31.72 6.36 8.39
N VAL A 127 31.47 5.85 9.59
CA VAL A 127 31.54 4.42 9.93
C VAL A 127 30.13 3.86 9.96
N SER A 128 29.61 3.45 8.80
CA SER A 128 28.21 3.03 8.66
C SER A 128 28.02 1.69 7.94
N PHE A 129 28.78 1.40 6.89
CA PHE A 129 28.68 0.15 6.13
C PHE A 129 30.08 -0.43 5.85
N PRO A 130 30.20 -1.76 5.66
CA PRO A 130 31.48 -2.37 5.33
C PRO A 130 31.98 -1.93 3.94
N PRO A 131 33.30 -1.96 3.67
CA PRO A 131 34.36 -2.40 4.56
C PRO A 131 34.82 -1.32 5.56
N TYR A 132 34.98 -1.69 6.83
CA TYR A 132 35.45 -0.79 7.90
C TYR A 132 36.98 -0.69 8.00
N HIS A 133 37.68 -1.72 7.54
CA HIS A 133 39.14 -1.83 7.51
C HIS A 133 39.57 -2.78 6.37
N GLY A 134 40.88 -2.91 6.14
CA GLY A 134 41.43 -3.85 5.17
C GLY A 134 41.03 -5.31 5.48
N LEU A 135 40.65 -6.08 4.47
CA LEU A 135 40.19 -7.48 4.60
C LEU A 135 38.91 -7.68 5.45
N CYS A 136 38.08 -6.65 5.58
CA CYS A 136 36.77 -6.77 6.22
C CYS A 136 35.90 -7.84 5.52
N ARG A 137 35.37 -8.78 6.31
CA ARG A 137 34.46 -9.85 5.87
C ARG A 137 33.03 -9.68 6.40
N SER A 138 32.76 -8.60 7.14
CA SER A 138 31.41 -8.29 7.59
C SER A 138 30.49 -8.01 6.41
N THR A 139 29.23 -8.38 6.57
CA THR A 139 28.12 -8.06 5.68
C THR A 139 27.09 -7.23 6.44
N THR A 140 26.05 -6.81 5.74
CA THR A 140 24.84 -6.28 6.33
C THR A 140 23.73 -7.31 6.18
N VAL A 141 22.78 -7.28 7.10
CA VAL A 141 21.47 -7.95 7.00
C VAL A 141 20.39 -6.90 7.22
N ALA A 142 19.24 -7.06 6.57
CA ALA A 142 18.12 -6.15 6.76
C ALA A 142 17.63 -6.18 8.22
N ASP A 143 17.42 -5.01 8.83
CA ASP A 143 16.75 -4.93 10.11
C ASP A 143 15.24 -4.93 9.88
N VAL A 144 14.65 -6.13 9.92
CA VAL A 144 13.19 -6.33 9.82
C VAL A 144 12.50 -6.32 11.19
N SER A 145 13.23 -6.01 12.26
CA SER A 145 12.73 -6.01 13.64
C SER A 145 12.05 -4.68 14.03
N ALA A 146 12.45 -3.60 13.37
CA ALA A 146 11.62 -2.42 13.22
C ALA A 146 10.60 -2.70 12.11
N ASN A 147 9.35 -2.24 12.30
CA ASN A 147 8.29 -2.28 11.29
C ASN A 147 8.93 -2.14 9.90
N VAL A 148 8.76 -3.14 9.02
CA VAL A 148 8.95 -2.92 7.59
C VAL A 148 8.18 -1.64 7.33
N VAL A 149 8.91 -0.57 7.02
CA VAL A 149 8.29 0.70 6.68
C VAL A 149 7.73 0.43 5.29
N THR A 150 6.53 -0.16 5.29
CA THR A 150 5.56 0.14 4.26
C THR A 150 5.68 1.64 4.01
N PRO A 151 5.85 2.08 2.76
CA PRO A 151 5.71 3.51 2.49
C PRO A 151 4.45 3.95 3.23
N ARG A 152 4.55 4.98 4.07
CA ARG A 152 3.39 5.46 4.85
C ARG A 152 2.31 5.81 3.84
N VAL A 153 1.42 4.87 3.53
CA VAL A 153 0.55 5.08 2.37
C VAL A 153 -0.52 6.10 2.71
N ALA A 154 -0.88 6.23 4.00
CA ALA A 154 -1.79 7.24 4.53
C ALA A 154 -1.21 8.67 4.53
N GLU A 155 -0.74 9.12 3.37
CA GLU A 155 -0.54 10.54 3.11
C GLU A 155 -1.92 11.19 2.94
N ALA A 156 -2.11 12.30 3.64
CA ALA A 156 -3.35 13.05 3.54
C ALA A 156 -3.45 13.63 2.13
N VAL A 157 -4.59 13.41 1.48
CA VAL A 157 -4.93 14.19 0.30
C VAL A 157 -5.15 15.63 0.79
N PRO A 158 -4.46 16.64 0.22
CA PRO A 158 -4.73 18.02 0.58
C PRO A 158 -6.20 18.36 0.37
N GLU A 159 -6.80 19.04 1.36
CA GLU A 159 -8.19 19.50 1.26
C GLU A 159 -8.38 20.34 -0.01
N PRO A 160 -9.53 20.23 -0.71
CA PRO A 160 -9.77 20.90 -1.99
C PRO A 160 -9.45 22.41 -1.97
N GLU A 161 -9.83 23.10 -0.90
CA GLU A 161 -9.61 24.55 -0.72
C GLU A 161 -8.14 24.96 -0.57
N ARG A 162 -7.25 24.01 -0.25
CA ARG A 162 -5.83 24.25 -0.01
C ARG A 162 -4.94 23.84 -1.19
N ARG A 163 -5.55 23.39 -2.30
CA ARG A 163 -4.83 22.98 -3.50
C ARG A 163 -4.59 24.16 -4.43
N ASN A 164 -3.37 24.27 -4.92
CA ASN A 164 -3.00 25.25 -5.94
C ASN A 164 -2.85 24.60 -7.33
N ASP A 165 -2.87 23.27 -7.40
CA ASP A 165 -2.66 22.45 -8.60
C ASP A 165 -3.98 21.85 -9.11
N GLY A 166 -4.19 21.88 -10.43
CA GLY A 166 -5.37 21.30 -11.07
C GLY A 166 -5.29 19.77 -11.26
N PRO A 167 -6.43 19.07 -11.46
CA PRO A 167 -6.43 17.63 -11.75
C PRO A 167 -5.53 17.20 -12.90
N LEU A 168 -5.49 18.00 -13.98
CA LEU A 168 -4.64 17.76 -15.13
C LEU A 168 -3.15 17.90 -14.79
N GLU A 169 -2.78 18.92 -14.02
CA GLU A 169 -1.38 19.19 -13.66
C GLU A 169 -0.83 18.05 -12.80
N LEU A 170 -1.63 17.53 -11.87
CA LEU A 170 -1.30 16.33 -11.11
C LEU A 170 -1.12 15.10 -11.98
N LEU A 171 -2.05 14.87 -12.91
CA LEU A 171 -1.95 13.70 -13.78
C LEU A 171 -0.69 13.77 -14.64
N ALA A 172 -0.43 14.94 -15.23
CA ALA A 172 0.72 15.17 -16.10
C ALA A 172 2.06 15.11 -15.35
N GLY A 173 2.10 15.57 -14.09
CA GLY A 173 3.28 15.50 -13.23
C GLY A 173 3.47 14.16 -12.53
N SER A 174 2.49 13.26 -12.60
CA SER A 174 2.52 12.00 -11.85
C SER A 174 3.52 11.00 -12.43
N LYS A 175 4.41 10.51 -11.56
CA LYS A 175 5.31 9.40 -11.86
C LYS A 175 4.58 8.04 -11.92
N THR A 176 3.37 7.92 -11.38
CA THR A 176 2.61 6.67 -11.36
C THR A 176 1.64 6.52 -12.53
N PHE A 177 1.41 7.59 -13.31
CA PHE A 177 0.53 7.51 -14.49
C PHE A 177 0.95 6.40 -15.48
N GLY A 178 2.26 6.19 -15.66
CA GLY A 178 2.83 5.12 -16.48
C GLY A 178 3.14 3.81 -15.75
N SER A 179 2.85 3.71 -14.45
CA SER A 179 3.15 2.50 -13.67
C SER A 179 2.04 1.44 -13.79
N SER A 180 2.23 0.29 -13.13
CA SER A 180 1.24 -0.79 -13.16
C SER A 180 -0.01 -0.43 -12.38
N SER A 181 0.15 0.31 -11.28
CA SER A 181 -0.90 0.80 -10.38
C SER A 181 -1.69 1.97 -10.98
N GLY A 182 -1.05 2.80 -11.81
CA GLY A 182 -1.67 4.02 -12.33
C GLY A 182 -1.78 5.12 -11.27
N GLN A 183 -2.33 6.26 -11.68
CA GLN A 183 -2.64 7.39 -10.81
C GLN A 183 -4.13 7.37 -10.43
N ALA A 184 -4.43 7.30 -9.13
CA ALA A 184 -5.78 7.59 -8.63
C ALA A 184 -5.90 9.08 -8.34
N LEU A 185 -6.95 9.71 -8.85
CA LEU A 185 -7.29 11.08 -8.54
C LEU A 185 -8.65 11.10 -7.81
N PRO A 186 -8.75 11.81 -6.68
CA PRO A 186 -10.01 12.04 -6.00
C PRO A 186 -10.83 13.04 -6.81
N LEU A 187 -11.47 12.59 -7.88
CA LEU A 187 -12.32 13.40 -8.74
C LEU A 187 -13.74 12.95 -8.53
N ASP A 188 -14.70 13.88 -8.58
CA ASP A 188 -16.16 13.70 -8.52
C ASP A 188 -16.85 14.53 -7.44
N SER A 189 -18.17 14.73 -7.59
CA SER A 189 -19.05 15.42 -6.63
C SER A 189 -20.24 14.56 -6.17
N GLY A 190 -20.19 13.22 -6.35
CA GLY A 190 -21.19 12.26 -5.83
C GLY A 190 -21.53 11.07 -6.74
N PHE A 191 -20.98 10.99 -7.94
CA PHE A 191 -21.22 9.95 -8.94
C PHE A 191 -20.30 8.72 -8.84
N VAL A 192 -19.09 8.89 -8.30
CA VAL A 192 -18.02 7.89 -8.27
C VAL A 192 -17.83 7.37 -6.85
N GLU A 193 -17.78 6.06 -6.69
CA GLU A 193 -17.50 5.45 -5.39
C GLU A 193 -16.14 5.92 -4.85
N ASN A 194 -16.14 6.48 -3.63
CA ASN A 194 -14.95 7.01 -2.95
C ASN A 194 -14.20 8.13 -3.69
N PHE A 195 -14.81 8.73 -4.71
CA PHE A 195 -14.15 9.67 -5.63
C PHE A 195 -12.94 9.06 -6.36
N ASP A 196 -12.83 7.73 -6.43
CA ASP A 196 -11.63 7.06 -6.95
C ASP A 196 -11.68 6.91 -8.48
N VAL A 197 -11.10 7.88 -9.20
CA VAL A 197 -10.89 7.80 -10.65
C VAL A 197 -9.45 7.44 -10.96
N GLN A 198 -9.24 6.26 -11.56
CA GLN A 198 -7.93 5.71 -11.83
C GLN A 198 -7.55 5.91 -13.30
N PHE A 199 -6.38 6.51 -13.52
CA PHE A 199 -5.76 6.73 -14.83
C PHE A 199 -4.52 5.87 -14.97
N ARG A 200 -4.35 5.18 -16.10
CA ARG A 200 -3.16 4.38 -16.37
C ARG A 200 -2.82 4.38 -17.85
N ALA A 201 -1.61 4.77 -18.19
CA ALA A 201 -1.06 4.57 -19.52
C ALA A 201 -0.62 3.10 -19.72
N GLU A 202 -1.02 2.50 -20.82
CA GLU A 202 -0.62 1.14 -21.21
C GLU A 202 -0.52 1.00 -22.73
N ARG A 203 0.04 -0.12 -23.19
CA ARG A 203 0.16 -0.43 -24.61
C ARG A 203 -0.74 -1.60 -24.99
N VAL A 204 -1.75 -1.35 -25.83
CA VAL A 204 -2.74 -2.33 -26.28
C VAL A 204 -2.62 -2.52 -27.77
N GLY A 205 -2.36 -3.76 -28.21
CA GLY A 205 -2.23 -4.05 -29.65
C GLY A 205 -1.14 -3.24 -30.36
N GLY A 206 -0.08 -2.84 -29.64
CA GLY A 206 1.00 -2.00 -30.16
C GLY A 206 0.71 -0.49 -30.14
N GLN A 207 -0.50 -0.07 -29.78
CA GLN A 207 -0.91 1.32 -29.65
C GLN A 207 -0.87 1.78 -28.19
N ASP A 208 -0.52 3.05 -28.00
CA ASP A 208 -0.55 3.68 -26.68
C ASP A 208 -1.98 4.07 -26.32
N VAL A 209 -2.43 3.64 -25.14
CA VAL A 209 -3.79 3.81 -24.65
C VAL A 209 -3.74 4.24 -23.20
N THR A 210 -4.53 5.24 -22.83
CA THR A 210 -4.81 5.56 -21.44
C THR A 210 -6.12 4.91 -21.04
N LYS A 211 -6.07 4.05 -20.02
CA LYS A 211 -7.24 3.49 -19.36
C LYS A 211 -7.71 4.40 -18.26
N VAL A 212 -9.00 4.75 -18.29
CA VAL A 212 -9.69 5.43 -17.20
C VAL A 212 -10.71 4.48 -16.58
N ARG A 213 -10.63 4.27 -15.27
CA ARG A 213 -11.43 3.28 -14.55
C ARG A 213 -12.01 3.88 -13.28
N PHE A 214 -13.28 3.62 -13.02
CA PHE A 214 -13.97 4.00 -11.79
C PHE A 214 -15.26 3.20 -11.67
N LYS A 215 -15.89 3.26 -10.50
CA LYS A 215 -17.18 2.64 -10.24
C LYS A 215 -18.23 3.70 -9.97
N VAL A 216 -19.35 3.61 -10.66
CA VAL A 216 -20.47 4.55 -10.50
C VAL A 216 -21.31 4.12 -9.31
N THR A 217 -21.72 5.08 -8.47
CA THR A 217 -22.61 4.84 -7.34
C THR A 217 -23.97 4.31 -7.82
N ASP A 218 -24.60 3.43 -7.04
CA ASP A 218 -25.87 2.79 -7.40
C ASP A 218 -26.96 3.81 -7.80
N GLN A 219 -26.99 4.97 -7.15
CA GLN A 219 -27.92 6.07 -7.45
C GLN A 219 -27.84 6.58 -8.89
N HIS A 220 -26.67 6.47 -9.53
CA HIS A 220 -26.37 7.07 -10.83
C HIS A 220 -26.14 6.03 -11.93
N ALA A 221 -26.07 4.75 -11.57
CA ALA A 221 -25.74 3.66 -12.47
C ALA A 221 -26.67 3.60 -13.70
N GLU A 222 -27.99 3.68 -13.50
CA GLU A 222 -28.95 3.62 -14.61
C GLU A 222 -28.82 4.81 -15.56
N ARG A 223 -28.64 6.02 -15.03
CA ARG A 223 -28.46 7.24 -15.84
C ARG A 223 -27.20 7.13 -16.72
N VAL A 224 -26.09 6.68 -16.14
CA VAL A 224 -24.83 6.47 -16.89
C VAL A 224 -24.99 5.38 -17.93
N ARG A 225 -25.66 4.26 -17.59
CA ARG A 225 -25.95 3.17 -18.51
C ARG A 225 -26.76 3.64 -19.71
N GLU A 226 -27.82 4.42 -19.48
CA GLU A 226 -28.65 5.00 -20.54
C GLU A 226 -27.84 5.93 -21.45
N ALA A 227 -26.99 6.78 -20.88
CA ALA A 227 -26.15 7.68 -21.66
C ALA A 227 -25.12 6.93 -22.53
N ILE A 228 -24.52 5.83 -22.02
CA ILE A 228 -23.66 4.95 -22.83
C ILE A 228 -24.44 4.37 -24.02
N LEU A 229 -25.67 3.90 -23.77
CA LEU A 229 -26.54 3.34 -24.80
C LEU A 229 -27.04 4.36 -25.84
N GLN A 230 -26.78 5.65 -25.65
CA GLN A 230 -27.06 6.73 -26.60
C GLN A 230 -25.82 7.18 -27.40
N GLY A 231 -24.66 6.56 -27.18
CA GLY A 231 -23.42 6.91 -27.91
C GLY A 231 -23.39 6.45 -29.37
N GLU A 232 -22.25 6.66 -30.04
CA GLU A 232 -22.16 6.56 -31.51
C GLU A 232 -22.09 5.11 -32.02
N ARG A 233 -21.46 4.21 -31.27
CA ARG A 233 -21.23 2.80 -31.65
C ARG A 233 -21.61 1.87 -30.51
N VAL A 234 -22.92 1.68 -30.32
CA VAL A 234 -23.48 0.94 -29.20
C VAL A 234 -23.31 -0.57 -29.38
N ASN A 235 -22.83 -1.24 -28.33
CA ASN A 235 -22.85 -2.69 -28.17
C ASN A 235 -23.61 -3.05 -26.89
N ARG A 236 -24.83 -3.60 -27.04
CA ARG A 236 -25.69 -3.99 -25.91
C ARG A 236 -25.28 -5.30 -25.24
N ASN A 237 -24.48 -6.12 -25.93
CA ASN A 237 -24.02 -7.44 -25.49
C ASN A 237 -22.49 -7.45 -25.38
N ASP A 238 -21.92 -6.33 -24.92
CA ASP A 238 -20.48 -6.25 -24.74
C ASP A 238 -20.03 -7.18 -23.60
N THR A 239 -18.76 -7.50 -23.60
CA THR A 239 -18.14 -8.31 -22.55
C THR A 239 -16.95 -7.59 -21.98
N TYR A 240 -16.98 -7.33 -20.68
CA TYR A 240 -15.77 -6.97 -19.96
C TYR A 240 -14.98 -8.24 -19.68
N ARG A 241 -13.72 -8.29 -20.11
CA ARG A 241 -12.86 -9.47 -19.97
C ARG A 241 -11.68 -9.16 -19.08
N HIS A 242 -11.49 -10.00 -18.07
CA HIS A 242 -10.21 -10.08 -17.36
C HIS A 242 -9.42 -11.28 -17.87
N LEU A 243 -8.23 -11.03 -18.40
CA LEU A 243 -7.30 -12.09 -18.79
C LEU A 243 -6.88 -12.85 -17.52
N ARG A 244 -6.89 -14.19 -17.59
CA ARG A 244 -6.23 -15.03 -16.59
C ARG A 244 -4.80 -15.24 -17.07
N GLY A 245 -3.82 -15.15 -16.18
CA GLY A 245 -2.44 -15.48 -16.50
C GLY A 245 -2.16 -16.94 -16.21
N ASP A 246 -1.31 -17.52 -17.04
CA ASP A 246 -0.82 -18.88 -16.86
C ASP A 246 0.60 -18.79 -16.27
N ARG A 247 0.89 -19.60 -15.24
CA ARG A 247 2.22 -19.68 -14.66
C ARG A 247 3.12 -20.46 -15.61
N ASP A 248 4.22 -19.87 -16.07
CA ASP A 248 5.27 -20.60 -16.76
C ASP A 248 5.90 -21.60 -15.77
N PRO A 249 5.76 -22.92 -16.02
CA PRO A 249 6.25 -23.94 -15.11
C PRO A 249 7.79 -24.00 -15.01
N ARG A 250 8.53 -23.36 -15.93
CA ARG A 250 10.00 -23.36 -15.94
C ARG A 250 10.60 -22.12 -15.28
N THR A 251 9.99 -20.97 -15.49
CA THR A 251 10.53 -19.68 -15.00
C THR A 251 9.80 -19.17 -13.76
N GLY A 252 8.64 -19.75 -13.42
CA GLY A 252 7.76 -19.26 -12.36
C GLY A 252 7.08 -17.93 -12.69
N ARG A 253 7.40 -17.31 -13.85
CA ARG A 253 6.81 -16.05 -14.30
C ARG A 253 5.39 -16.26 -14.79
N ILE A 254 4.54 -15.28 -14.55
CA ILE A 254 3.17 -15.28 -15.06
C ILE A 254 3.21 -14.77 -16.50
N VAL A 255 2.83 -15.63 -17.44
CA VAL A 255 2.69 -15.28 -18.86
C VAL A 255 1.23 -14.86 -19.08
N LYS A 256 0.98 -13.91 -20.00
CA LYS A 256 -0.39 -13.62 -20.49
C LYS A 256 -1.03 -14.95 -20.89
N GLY A 257 -2.07 -15.36 -20.14
CA GLY A 257 -2.69 -16.66 -20.35
C GLY A 257 -3.55 -16.68 -21.61
N ARG A 258 -3.92 -17.91 -22.02
CA ARG A 258 -4.75 -18.13 -23.22
C ARG A 258 -6.15 -17.54 -23.05
N GLU A 259 -6.74 -17.10 -24.16
CA GLU A 259 -8.08 -16.49 -24.26
C GLU A 259 -9.23 -17.39 -23.72
N GLN A 260 -8.97 -18.69 -23.57
CA GLN A 260 -9.94 -19.70 -23.12
C GLN A 260 -10.21 -19.71 -21.59
N ALA A 261 -9.47 -18.95 -20.77
CA ALA A 261 -9.65 -18.93 -19.31
C ALA A 261 -10.02 -17.54 -18.72
N SER A 262 -10.37 -16.56 -19.57
CA SER A 262 -10.75 -15.22 -19.14
C SER A 262 -12.07 -15.20 -18.35
N LEU A 263 -12.14 -14.47 -17.23
CA LEU A 263 -13.42 -14.13 -16.62
C LEU A 263 -14.13 -13.12 -17.52
N ARG A 264 -15.39 -13.40 -17.87
CA ARG A 264 -16.21 -12.57 -18.76
C ARG A 264 -17.41 -12.07 -17.99
N PHE A 265 -17.61 -10.76 -18.02
CA PHE A 265 -18.76 -10.10 -17.40
C PHE A 265 -19.62 -9.44 -18.45
N LYS A 266 -20.94 -9.52 -18.29
CA LYS A 266 -21.86 -8.78 -19.15
C LYS A 266 -21.63 -7.28 -18.99
N ALA A 267 -21.53 -6.60 -20.13
CA ALA A 267 -21.33 -5.17 -20.19
C ALA A 267 -22.18 -4.54 -21.31
N VAL A 268 -22.35 -3.23 -21.22
CA VAL A 268 -22.77 -2.41 -22.36
C VAL A 268 -21.58 -1.55 -22.76
N GLY A 269 -21.39 -1.38 -24.07
CA GLY A 269 -20.30 -0.61 -24.64
C GLY A 269 -20.81 0.45 -25.59
N SER A 270 -20.05 1.52 -25.73
CA SER A 270 -20.27 2.53 -26.75
C SER A 270 -18.96 3.22 -27.17
N SER A 271 -19.08 4.17 -28.08
CA SER A 271 -17.98 5.07 -28.42
C SER A 271 -18.45 6.52 -28.35
N PHE A 272 -17.56 7.37 -27.85
CA PHE A 272 -17.70 8.81 -27.85
C PHE A 272 -16.49 9.36 -28.60
N GLY A 273 -16.65 9.65 -29.89
CA GLY A 273 -15.52 9.90 -30.78
C GLY A 273 -14.56 8.71 -30.83
N ASN A 274 -13.28 8.95 -30.52
CA ASN A 274 -12.24 7.91 -30.49
C ASN A 274 -12.13 7.18 -29.14
N VAL A 275 -12.93 7.56 -28.14
CA VAL A 275 -12.94 6.92 -26.82
C VAL A 275 -13.92 5.76 -26.83
N ARG A 276 -13.44 4.55 -26.54
CA ARG A 276 -14.31 3.41 -26.26
C ARG A 276 -14.68 3.42 -24.79
N VAL A 277 -15.97 3.31 -24.48
CA VAL A 277 -16.48 3.25 -23.10
C VAL A 277 -17.24 1.95 -22.89
N ARG A 278 -17.02 1.29 -21.76
CA ARG A 278 -17.72 0.08 -21.37
C ARG A 278 -18.16 0.17 -19.91
N MET A 279 -19.37 -0.28 -19.62
CA MET A 279 -19.90 -0.39 -18.26
C MET A 279 -20.37 -1.82 -18.01
N VAL A 280 -19.90 -2.42 -16.91
CA VAL A 280 -20.32 -3.75 -16.48
C VAL A 280 -21.72 -3.67 -15.87
N THR A 281 -22.62 -4.54 -16.36
CA THR A 281 -24.03 -4.62 -15.96
C THR A 281 -24.35 -5.89 -15.18
N GLU A 282 -23.43 -6.84 -15.13
CA GLU A 282 -23.57 -8.05 -14.35
C GLU A 282 -23.52 -7.77 -12.85
N ARG A 283 -24.32 -8.50 -12.06
CA ARG A 283 -24.27 -8.46 -10.60
C ARG A 283 -22.99 -9.15 -10.11
N GLY A 284 -22.22 -8.48 -9.28
CA GLY A 284 -20.95 -9.00 -8.74
C GLY A 284 -20.02 -7.85 -8.30
N ALA A 285 -18.72 -8.13 -8.22
CA ALA A 285 -17.73 -7.16 -7.75
C ALA A 285 -17.61 -5.94 -8.67
N LEU A 286 -17.73 -6.18 -9.98
CA LEU A 286 -17.59 -5.17 -11.02
C LEU A 286 -18.91 -4.50 -11.41
N THR A 287 -20.01 -4.72 -10.68
CA THR A 287 -21.27 -4.01 -11.00
C THR A 287 -21.03 -2.50 -11.04
N ASN A 288 -21.55 -1.82 -12.06
CA ASN A 288 -21.38 -0.38 -12.31
C ASN A 288 -19.94 0.08 -12.57
N PHE A 289 -19.01 -0.85 -12.78
CA PHE A 289 -17.64 -0.52 -13.16
C PHE A 289 -17.61 0.02 -14.58
N VAL A 290 -16.98 1.18 -14.75
CA VAL A 290 -16.77 1.85 -16.04
C VAL A 290 -15.29 1.78 -16.40
N GLU A 291 -15.00 1.38 -17.63
CA GLU A 291 -13.67 1.44 -18.24
C GLU A 291 -13.74 2.24 -19.54
N MET A 292 -12.77 3.12 -19.73
CA MET A 292 -12.55 3.83 -20.98
C MET A 292 -11.20 3.50 -21.56
N ASP A 293 -11.15 3.24 -22.86
CA ASP A 293 -9.91 3.14 -23.63
C ASP A 293 -9.76 4.42 -24.46
N ILE A 294 -8.78 5.25 -24.10
CA ILE A 294 -8.49 6.52 -24.79
C ILE A 294 -7.18 6.35 -25.58
N PRO A 295 -7.16 6.54 -26.91
CA PRO A 295 -6.02 6.16 -27.77
C PRO A 295 -4.89 7.21 -27.76
N THR A 296 -4.34 7.47 -26.58
CA THR A 296 -3.15 8.31 -26.37
C THR A 296 -2.52 7.95 -25.01
N ALA A 297 -1.20 8.07 -24.87
CA ALA A 297 -0.51 8.06 -23.58
C ALA A 297 -0.13 9.47 -23.09
N ASN A 298 -0.50 10.53 -23.83
CA ASN A 298 -0.31 11.89 -23.36
C ASN A 298 -1.37 12.21 -22.29
N ALA A 299 -0.93 12.58 -21.08
CA ALA A 299 -1.82 12.86 -19.95
C ALA A 299 -2.83 13.98 -20.24
N GLY A 300 -2.42 15.03 -20.96
CA GLY A 300 -3.27 16.17 -21.32
C GLY A 300 -4.38 15.80 -22.29
N ASP A 301 -4.00 15.13 -23.38
CA ASP A 301 -4.96 14.64 -24.36
C ASP A 301 -5.91 13.61 -23.74
N ALA A 302 -5.38 12.72 -22.90
CA ALA A 302 -6.17 11.72 -22.20
C ALA A 302 -7.20 12.34 -21.25
N PHE A 303 -6.79 13.32 -20.44
CA PHE A 303 -7.68 14.00 -19.51
C PHE A 303 -8.77 14.79 -20.22
N LYS A 304 -8.43 15.45 -21.33
CA LYS A 304 -9.39 16.17 -22.17
C LYS A 304 -10.44 15.21 -22.77
N ALA A 305 -9.99 14.10 -23.36
CA ALA A 305 -10.88 13.09 -23.93
C ALA A 305 -11.77 12.43 -22.86
N TYR A 306 -11.22 12.19 -21.66
CA TYR A 306 -12.00 11.77 -20.50
C TYR A 306 -13.10 12.76 -20.16
N GLY A 307 -12.79 14.06 -20.09
CA GLY A 307 -13.79 15.09 -19.76
C GLY A 307 -14.88 15.27 -20.83
N GLU A 308 -14.56 15.04 -22.10
CA GLU A 308 -15.56 14.96 -23.17
C GLU A 308 -16.49 13.74 -23.00
N ALA A 309 -15.93 12.56 -22.70
CA ALA A 309 -16.70 11.35 -22.45
C ALA A 309 -17.57 11.46 -21.18
N ALA A 310 -17.01 12.00 -20.10
CA ALA A 310 -17.70 12.23 -18.82
C ALA A 310 -18.91 13.15 -18.98
N ARG A 311 -18.80 14.24 -19.76
CA ARG A 311 -19.93 15.11 -20.10
C ARG A 311 -21.04 14.36 -20.84
N ARG A 312 -20.68 13.53 -21.83
CA ARG A 312 -21.66 12.75 -22.60
C ARG A 312 -22.37 11.69 -21.76
N MET A 313 -21.74 11.22 -20.69
CA MET A 313 -22.36 10.30 -19.72
C MET A 313 -23.15 10.99 -18.60
N GLY A 314 -23.19 12.34 -18.58
CA GLY A 314 -23.87 13.08 -17.52
C GLY A 314 -23.15 13.02 -16.17
N ILE A 315 -21.82 12.91 -16.17
CA ILE A 315 -20.95 12.92 -14.98
C ILE A 315 -19.80 13.91 -15.14
N ALA A 316 -20.08 15.08 -15.71
CA ALA A 316 -19.05 16.10 -15.99
C ALA A 316 -18.21 16.46 -14.76
N GLU A 317 -18.81 16.45 -13.57
CA GLU A 317 -18.15 16.78 -12.30
C GLU A 317 -17.12 15.73 -11.87
N ALA A 318 -17.13 14.53 -12.46
CA ALA A 318 -16.07 13.51 -12.29
C ALA A 318 -14.72 13.93 -12.89
N THR A 319 -14.60 15.17 -13.38
CA THR A 319 -13.34 15.79 -13.84
C THR A 319 -12.77 16.82 -12.86
N ASN A 320 -13.51 17.15 -11.80
CA ASN A 320 -13.12 18.16 -10.82
C ASN A 320 -12.78 17.50 -9.49
N PHE A 321 -11.92 18.15 -8.69
CA PHE A 321 -11.80 17.79 -7.28
C PHE A 321 -13.16 17.99 -6.57
N PRO A 322 -13.50 17.14 -5.58
CA PRO A 322 -14.72 17.30 -4.82
C PRO A 322 -14.71 18.64 -4.08
N SER A 323 -15.89 19.24 -3.90
CA SER A 323 -16.04 20.40 -3.01
C SER A 323 -15.92 19.97 -1.53
N ALA A 324 -15.69 20.92 -0.62
CA ALA A 324 -15.69 20.65 0.81
C ALA A 324 -17.01 20.02 1.28
N GLU A 325 -18.14 20.47 0.73
CA GLU A 325 -19.46 19.92 1.00
C GLU A 325 -19.60 18.47 0.50
N ALA A 326 -19.11 18.17 -0.71
CA ALA A 326 -19.14 16.80 -1.24
C ALA A 326 -18.30 15.84 -0.38
N VAL A 327 -17.13 16.30 0.09
CA VAL A 327 -16.30 15.53 1.03
C VAL A 327 -17.01 15.31 2.36
N ASP A 328 -17.66 16.33 2.92
CA ASP A 328 -18.42 16.22 4.16
C ASP A 328 -19.60 15.24 4.06
N VAL A 329 -20.36 15.30 2.95
CA VAL A 329 -21.43 14.34 2.64
C VAL A 329 -20.89 12.92 2.59
N LEU A 330 -19.76 12.69 1.90
CA LEU A 330 -19.12 11.37 1.83
C LEU A 330 -18.69 10.88 3.22
N ARG A 331 -18.06 11.75 4.02
CA ARG A 331 -17.64 11.42 5.41
C ARG A 331 -18.83 10.94 6.23
N LYS A 332 -19.90 11.72 6.26
CA LYS A 332 -21.11 11.39 7.02
C LYS A 332 -21.75 10.10 6.51
N ALA A 333 -21.91 9.94 5.20
CA ALA A 333 -22.52 8.73 4.61
C ALA A 333 -21.72 7.46 4.91
N ARG A 334 -20.38 7.52 4.83
CA ARG A 334 -19.50 6.39 5.15
C ARG A 334 -19.51 6.05 6.63
N LEU A 335 -19.48 7.04 7.51
CA LEU A 335 -19.56 6.82 8.95
C LEU A 335 -20.92 6.27 9.38
N ILE A 336 -22.03 6.74 8.81
CA ILE A 336 -23.35 6.13 9.01
C ILE A 336 -23.30 4.64 8.62
N THR A 337 -22.71 4.33 7.46
CA THR A 337 -22.59 2.93 7.00
C THR A 337 -21.81 2.04 7.97
N GLN A 338 -20.83 2.58 8.71
CA GLN A 338 -20.02 1.81 9.67
C GLN A 338 -20.55 1.82 11.11
N TYR A 339 -21.40 2.78 11.49
CA TYR A 339 -21.84 2.95 12.88
C TYR A 339 -23.33 2.77 13.09
N ASP A 340 -24.16 2.99 12.07
CA ASP A 340 -25.61 3.13 12.26
C ASP A 340 -26.43 2.37 11.22
N ARG A 341 -27.02 1.25 11.65
CA ARG A 341 -27.80 0.34 10.82
C ARG A 341 -29.04 1.02 10.24
N ASP A 342 -29.78 1.75 11.08
CA ASP A 342 -31.00 2.45 10.68
C ASP A 342 -30.71 3.58 9.71
N GLY A 343 -29.62 4.32 9.94
CA GLY A 343 -29.16 5.37 9.04
C GLY A 343 -28.74 4.80 7.69
N TRP A 344 -28.01 3.67 7.66
CA TRP A 344 -27.66 3.01 6.41
C TRP A 344 -28.89 2.57 5.60
N GLU A 345 -29.89 1.99 6.27
CA GLU A 345 -31.17 1.61 5.65
C GLU A 345 -31.92 2.81 5.03
N ARG A 346 -31.82 3.98 5.66
CA ARG A 346 -32.36 5.24 5.12
C ARG A 346 -31.53 5.75 3.94
N LEU A 347 -30.19 5.81 4.09
CA LEU A 347 -29.26 6.30 3.07
C LEU A 347 -29.40 5.53 1.75
N ARG A 348 -29.44 4.20 1.78
CA ARG A 348 -29.51 3.38 0.56
C ARG A 348 -30.81 3.53 -0.23
N ARG A 349 -31.83 4.19 0.34
CA ARG A 349 -33.12 4.47 -0.31
C ARG A 349 -33.19 5.89 -0.87
N LEU A 350 -32.19 6.74 -0.57
CA LEU A 350 -32.10 8.07 -1.13
C LEU A 350 -31.76 7.98 -2.60
N LYS A 351 -32.42 8.83 -3.40
CA LYS A 351 -32.10 9.00 -4.81
C LYS A 351 -30.76 9.69 -5.00
N GLU A 352 -30.42 10.62 -4.12
CA GLU A 352 -29.19 11.41 -4.17
C GLU A 352 -28.68 11.67 -2.75
N LEU A 353 -27.35 11.74 -2.62
CA LEU A 353 -26.68 12.07 -1.38
C LEU A 353 -26.33 13.57 -1.41
N THR A 354 -27.08 14.36 -0.67
CA THR A 354 -26.91 15.81 -0.55
C THR A 354 -26.75 16.18 0.92
N PRO A 355 -26.23 17.38 1.24
CA PRO A 355 -26.16 17.85 2.62
C PRO A 355 -27.52 17.76 3.31
N ASP A 356 -28.60 18.20 2.65
CA ASP A 356 -29.95 18.20 3.21
C ASP A 356 -30.51 16.79 3.45
N SER A 357 -30.14 15.81 2.61
CA SER A 357 -30.62 14.43 2.76
C SER A 357 -29.81 13.64 3.79
N VAL A 358 -28.50 13.90 3.90
CA VAL A 358 -27.58 13.16 4.76
C VAL A 358 -27.52 13.74 6.18
N GLU A 359 -27.57 15.06 6.36
CA GLU A 359 -27.42 15.72 7.67
C GLU A 359 -28.46 15.26 8.71
N PRO A 360 -29.77 15.16 8.40
CA PRO A 360 -30.76 14.65 9.37
C PRO A 360 -30.48 13.21 9.79
N ILE A 361 -30.01 12.36 8.87
CA ILE A 361 -29.68 10.96 9.16
C ILE A 361 -28.43 10.88 10.04
N PHE A 362 -27.41 11.70 9.73
CA PHE A 362 -26.19 11.76 10.52
C PHE A 362 -26.44 12.24 11.95
N ARG A 363 -27.28 13.28 12.13
CA ARG A 363 -27.68 13.75 13.47
C ARG A 363 -28.36 12.67 14.29
N ASP A 364 -29.23 11.87 13.67
CA ASP A 364 -29.85 10.72 14.33
C ASP A 364 -28.83 9.63 14.70
N ALA A 365 -27.85 9.37 13.81
CA ALA A 365 -26.75 8.44 14.09
C ALA A 365 -25.89 8.92 15.28
N VAL A 366 -25.56 10.21 15.35
CA VAL A 366 -24.82 10.80 16.48
C VAL A 366 -25.59 10.67 17.80
N ARG A 367 -26.91 10.82 17.79
CA ARG A 367 -27.73 10.58 19.01
C ARG A 367 -27.62 9.15 19.53
N ARG A 368 -27.50 8.17 18.62
CA ARG A 368 -27.32 6.75 18.97
C ARG A 368 -25.87 6.39 19.32
N SER A 369 -24.90 7.03 18.67
CA SER A 369 -23.46 6.82 18.85
C SER A 369 -22.72 8.18 18.98
N PRO A 370 -22.70 8.81 20.17
CA PRO A 370 -22.12 10.15 20.36
C PRO A 370 -20.65 10.28 19.98
N GLU A 371 -19.89 9.18 19.97
CA GLU A 371 -18.50 9.14 19.52
C GLU A 371 -18.31 9.55 18.05
N LEU A 372 -19.37 9.47 17.24
CA LEU A 372 -19.33 9.83 15.82
C LEU A 372 -18.89 11.28 15.59
N THR A 373 -19.18 12.20 16.52
CA THR A 373 -18.72 13.59 16.41
C THR A 373 -17.19 13.67 16.38
N LYS A 374 -16.53 12.97 17.31
CA LYS A 374 -15.06 12.96 17.39
C LYS A 374 -14.42 12.23 16.21
N VAL A 375 -15.05 11.14 15.76
CA VAL A 375 -14.59 10.38 14.60
C VAL A 375 -14.74 11.21 13.33
N LEU A 376 -15.86 11.92 13.18
CA LEU A 376 -16.06 12.82 12.05
C LEU A 376 -14.93 13.84 12.01
N GLU A 377 -14.64 14.57 13.10
CA GLU A 377 -13.63 15.63 13.17
C GLU A 377 -12.27 15.26 12.56
N ASP A 378 -11.77 14.04 12.80
CA ASP A 378 -10.46 13.58 12.31
C ASP A 378 -10.53 12.71 11.04
N THR A 379 -11.74 12.41 10.55
CA THR A 379 -11.93 11.63 9.31
C THR A 379 -11.53 12.49 8.12
N LYS A 380 -10.57 12.02 7.31
CA LYS A 380 -10.10 12.75 6.13
C LYS A 380 -9.82 11.81 4.96
N LEU A 381 -9.81 12.36 3.76
CA LEU A 381 -9.45 11.62 2.57
C LEU A 381 -7.92 11.39 2.55
N VAL A 382 -7.49 10.14 2.45
CA VAL A 382 -6.08 9.77 2.39
C VAL A 382 -5.86 8.76 1.27
N GLN A 383 -4.66 8.75 0.73
CA GLN A 383 -4.25 7.61 -0.07
C GLN A 383 -4.15 6.40 0.88
N THR A 384 -4.93 5.34 0.67
CA THR A 384 -4.92 4.18 1.61
C THR A 384 -4.12 3.02 1.05
N ALA A 385 -4.02 2.93 -0.27
CA ALA A 385 -3.12 2.05 -1.02
C ALA A 385 -2.58 2.81 -2.25
N ARG A 386 -1.49 2.33 -2.87
CA ARG A 386 -1.01 2.95 -4.12
C ARG A 386 -2.08 2.84 -5.21
N GLY A 387 -2.48 3.99 -5.78
CA GLY A 387 -3.58 4.05 -6.75
C GLY A 387 -4.97 3.86 -6.14
N HIS A 388 -5.17 4.15 -4.86
CA HIS A 388 -6.48 4.12 -4.21
C HIS A 388 -6.59 5.13 -3.07
N VAL A 389 -7.74 5.79 -2.99
CA VAL A 389 -8.04 6.82 -2.01
C VAL A 389 -9.29 6.43 -1.22
N ALA A 390 -9.26 6.59 0.10
CA ALA A 390 -10.42 6.38 0.96
C ALA A 390 -10.37 7.26 2.21
N LEU A 391 -11.48 7.36 2.95
CA LEU A 391 -11.50 8.11 4.20
C LEU A 391 -10.84 7.32 5.33
N HIS A 392 -10.16 8.03 6.23
CA HIS A 392 -9.46 7.47 7.38
C HIS A 392 -9.65 8.33 8.63
N SER A 393 -9.93 7.68 9.77
CA SER A 393 -9.97 8.27 11.11
C SER A 393 -9.03 7.53 12.07
N LYS A 394 -8.16 8.28 12.75
CA LYS A 394 -7.32 7.74 13.84
C LYS A 394 -8.16 7.42 15.07
N ALA A 395 -9.19 8.24 15.35
CA ALA A 395 -10.11 8.03 16.45
C ALA A 395 -10.86 6.70 16.31
N GLN A 396 -11.31 6.34 15.10
CA GLN A 396 -11.91 5.05 14.81
C GLN A 396 -10.94 3.88 15.04
N ALA A 397 -9.71 3.97 14.51
CA ALA A 397 -8.70 2.92 14.73
C ALA A 397 -8.42 2.72 16.23
N ALA A 398 -8.26 3.82 16.98
CA ALA A 398 -8.04 3.78 18.43
C ALA A 398 -9.23 3.17 19.18
N ARG A 399 -10.45 3.46 18.76
CA ARG A 399 -11.67 2.86 19.32
C ARG A 399 -11.68 1.35 19.13
N LEU A 400 -11.44 0.85 17.92
CA LEU A 400 -11.44 -0.59 17.63
C LEU A 400 -10.36 -1.35 18.42
N ARG A 401 -9.19 -0.74 18.61
CA ARG A 401 -8.15 -1.30 19.50
C ARG A 401 -8.61 -1.37 20.95
N LYS A 402 -9.29 -0.32 21.43
CA LYS A 402 -9.85 -0.28 22.78
C LYS A 402 -10.91 -1.36 22.98
N ASP A 403 -11.74 -1.59 21.97
CA ASP A 403 -12.80 -2.61 21.94
C ASP A 403 -12.25 -4.05 21.92
N GLY A 404 -10.96 -4.23 21.63
CA GLY A 404 -10.25 -5.49 21.82
C GLY A 404 -9.57 -6.03 20.57
N VAL A 405 -9.55 -5.30 19.45
CA VAL A 405 -8.79 -5.69 18.26
C VAL A 405 -7.29 -5.48 18.53
N GLN A 406 -6.49 -6.54 18.45
CA GLN A 406 -5.05 -6.54 18.71
C GLN A 406 -4.21 -6.57 17.43
N GLY A 407 -4.80 -6.95 16.30
CA GLY A 407 -4.08 -7.12 15.04
C GLY A 407 -5.02 -7.39 13.89
N VAL A 408 -4.52 -7.18 12.67
CA VAL A 408 -5.15 -7.59 11.42
C VAL A 408 -4.16 -8.51 10.71
N PHE A 409 -4.62 -9.57 10.06
CA PHE A 409 -3.74 -10.50 9.36
C PHE A 409 -4.37 -11.07 8.10
N HIS A 410 -3.50 -11.53 7.20
CA HIS A 410 -3.86 -12.30 6.02
C HIS A 410 -3.02 -13.59 5.97
N ASP A 411 -3.67 -14.74 5.81
CA ASP A 411 -2.98 -16.03 5.68
C ASP A 411 -2.67 -16.30 4.20
N LEU A 412 -1.42 -16.70 3.92
CA LEU A 412 -0.94 -17.09 2.60
C LEU A 412 -0.83 -18.62 2.55
N SER A 413 -1.56 -19.24 1.63
CA SER A 413 -1.44 -20.68 1.34
C SER A 413 -0.11 -21.03 0.66
N ASP A 414 0.46 -20.09 -0.11
CA ASP A 414 1.77 -20.21 -0.77
C ASP A 414 2.72 -19.11 -0.27
N PRO A 415 3.76 -19.44 0.51
CA PRO A 415 4.75 -18.46 0.98
C PRO A 415 5.44 -17.68 -0.14
N SER A 416 5.57 -18.26 -1.34
CA SER A 416 6.20 -17.57 -2.47
C SER A 416 5.38 -16.38 -2.97
N ALA A 417 4.09 -16.31 -2.64
CA ALA A 417 3.25 -15.13 -2.88
C ALA A 417 3.77 -13.89 -2.14
N LEU A 418 4.49 -14.05 -1.03
CA LEU A 418 5.09 -12.93 -0.30
C LEU A 418 6.11 -12.17 -1.16
N VAL A 419 6.86 -12.87 -2.02
CA VAL A 419 7.81 -12.22 -2.96
C VAL A 419 7.08 -11.34 -3.96
N HIS A 420 5.87 -11.71 -4.38
CA HIS A 420 5.06 -10.89 -5.28
C HIS A 420 4.40 -9.69 -4.58
N ILE A 421 4.04 -9.84 -3.31
CA ILE A 421 3.48 -8.78 -2.47
C ILE A 421 4.55 -7.73 -2.14
N LEU A 422 5.73 -8.18 -1.70
CA LEU A 422 6.84 -7.31 -1.32
C LEU A 422 7.63 -6.79 -2.53
N GLY A 423 7.69 -7.57 -3.61
CA GLY A 423 8.42 -7.24 -4.84
C GLY A 423 7.60 -6.50 -5.88
N ASP A 424 6.38 -6.04 -5.53
CA ASP A 424 5.63 -5.12 -6.38
C ASP A 424 6.44 -3.81 -6.49
N PRO A 425 6.87 -3.37 -7.69
CA PRO A 425 7.59 -2.10 -7.85
C PRO A 425 6.72 -0.90 -7.41
N ASP A 426 5.40 -1.07 -7.44
CA ASP A 426 4.46 -0.10 -6.93
C ASP A 426 4.19 -0.24 -5.42
N GLY A 427 4.88 -1.13 -4.69
CA GLY A 427 4.82 -1.23 -3.23
C GLY A 427 3.40 -1.26 -2.66
N SER A 428 2.47 -1.90 -3.37
CA SER A 428 1.03 -1.73 -3.12
C SER A 428 0.47 -2.63 -2.01
N GLY A 429 1.31 -3.54 -1.49
CA GLY A 429 0.94 -4.53 -0.49
C GLY A 429 -0.04 -5.57 -1.02
N LEU A 430 -1.03 -5.94 -0.20
CA LEU A 430 -2.08 -6.86 -0.63
C LEU A 430 -3.09 -6.13 -1.51
N LEU A 431 -3.47 -6.78 -2.61
CA LEU A 431 -4.36 -6.20 -3.62
C LEU A 431 -5.60 -7.09 -3.81
N SER A 432 -6.75 -6.45 -4.00
CA SER A 432 -7.99 -7.13 -4.37
C SER A 432 -7.82 -7.86 -5.70
N SER A 433 -8.72 -8.79 -6.01
CA SER A 433 -8.71 -9.48 -7.30
C SER A 433 -8.93 -8.50 -8.46
N THR A 434 -9.79 -7.49 -8.31
CA THR A 434 -9.99 -6.44 -9.33
C THR A 434 -8.70 -5.64 -9.57
N GLN A 435 -7.97 -5.28 -8.51
CA GLN A 435 -6.72 -4.54 -8.62
C GLN A 435 -5.61 -5.40 -9.23
N ARG A 436 -5.41 -6.63 -8.77
CA ARG A 436 -4.39 -7.53 -9.33
C ARG A 436 -4.58 -7.73 -10.84
N TYR A 437 -5.79 -8.09 -11.26
CA TYR A 437 -6.08 -8.36 -12.66
C TYR A 437 -6.07 -7.09 -13.50
N GLY A 438 -6.58 -5.98 -12.96
CA GLY A 438 -6.54 -4.67 -13.59
C GLY A 438 -5.10 -4.20 -13.86
N ARG A 439 -4.14 -4.57 -13.00
CA ARG A 439 -2.71 -4.22 -13.13
C ARG A 439 -1.92 -5.16 -14.04
N GLY A 440 -2.51 -6.29 -14.43
CA GLY A 440 -1.83 -7.36 -15.16
C GLY A 440 -1.07 -8.33 -14.26
N LEU A 441 -1.31 -8.30 -12.95
CA LEU A 441 -0.78 -9.23 -11.97
C LEU A 441 -1.75 -10.42 -11.86
N PHE A 442 -1.51 -11.48 -12.61
CA PHE A 442 -2.46 -12.59 -12.70
C PHE A 442 -2.19 -13.71 -11.69
N VAL A 443 -2.01 -13.35 -10.42
CA VAL A 443 -1.86 -14.32 -9.33
C VAL A 443 -3.26 -14.73 -8.87
N ASN A 444 -3.58 -16.02 -8.86
CA ASN A 444 -4.85 -16.49 -8.29
C ASN A 444 -4.77 -16.46 -6.76
N GLY A 445 -5.80 -15.91 -6.10
CA GLY A 445 -6.08 -16.18 -4.68
C GLY A 445 -6.91 -17.45 -4.49
N MET A 446 -7.17 -17.84 -3.24
CA MET A 446 -7.85 -19.10 -2.86
C MET A 446 -9.23 -19.30 -3.53
N SER A 447 -9.96 -18.24 -3.88
CA SER A 447 -11.31 -18.35 -4.46
C SER A 447 -11.64 -17.26 -5.49
N THR A 448 -10.63 -16.84 -6.26
CA THR A 448 -10.72 -15.70 -7.19
C THR A 448 -11.98 -15.70 -8.07
N GLY A 449 -12.35 -16.84 -8.67
CA GLY A 449 -13.54 -16.91 -9.52
C GLY A 449 -14.86 -16.69 -8.76
N THR A 450 -14.95 -17.19 -7.52
CA THR A 450 -16.10 -16.97 -6.64
C THR A 450 -16.19 -15.51 -6.22
N ASP A 451 -15.05 -14.89 -5.87
CA ASP A 451 -14.98 -13.49 -5.41
C ASP A 451 -15.58 -12.53 -6.45
N PHE A 452 -15.31 -12.79 -7.73
CA PHE A 452 -15.85 -11.97 -8.83
C PHE A 452 -17.38 -12.09 -8.95
N GLY A 453 -17.94 -13.26 -8.69
CA GLY A 453 -19.37 -13.52 -8.75
C GLY A 453 -20.17 -13.03 -7.54
N THR A 454 -19.53 -12.83 -6.38
CA THR A 454 -20.22 -12.48 -5.12
C THR A 454 -20.13 -11.00 -4.75
N GLY A 455 -19.15 -10.25 -5.27
CA GLY A 455 -18.84 -8.89 -4.82
C GLY A 455 -17.44 -8.77 -4.21
N GLY A 456 -16.89 -9.90 -3.77
CA GLY A 456 -15.65 -9.96 -2.99
C GLY A 456 -14.39 -9.59 -3.76
N ALA A 457 -14.40 -9.68 -5.09
CA ALA A 457 -13.19 -9.45 -5.87
C ALA A 457 -12.66 -8.01 -5.75
N ASP A 458 -13.50 -7.07 -5.31
CA ASP A 458 -13.10 -5.69 -5.06
C ASP A 458 -12.52 -5.45 -3.65
N GLY A 459 -12.39 -6.51 -2.85
CA GLY A 459 -11.88 -6.47 -1.49
C GLY A 459 -10.61 -7.30 -1.28
N VAL A 460 -9.79 -6.87 -0.33
CA VAL A 460 -8.76 -7.68 0.31
C VAL A 460 -9.35 -8.30 1.57
N PHE A 461 -9.35 -9.63 1.58
CA PHE A 461 -9.87 -10.44 2.67
C PHE A 461 -8.82 -10.52 3.78
N THR A 462 -9.16 -10.06 4.96
CA THR A 462 -8.29 -10.14 6.14
C THR A 462 -9.06 -10.71 7.32
N ARG A 463 -8.35 -10.98 8.41
CA ARG A 463 -8.91 -11.45 9.67
C ARG A 463 -8.39 -10.59 10.81
N ILE A 464 -9.18 -10.53 11.87
CA ILE A 464 -8.81 -9.79 13.08
C ILE A 464 -8.30 -10.72 14.18
N VAL A 465 -7.35 -10.22 14.95
CA VAL A 465 -6.86 -10.81 16.20
C VAL A 465 -7.62 -10.14 17.33
N ALA A 466 -8.38 -10.89 18.12
CA ALA A 466 -9.08 -10.36 19.28
C ALA A 466 -8.35 -10.66 20.59
N ARG A 467 -8.45 -9.74 21.54
CA ARG A 467 -7.93 -9.91 22.90
C ARG A 467 -8.52 -11.17 23.53
N GLY A 468 -7.63 -12.06 24.00
CA GLY A 468 -8.01 -13.31 24.66
C GLY A 468 -8.33 -14.46 23.69
N GLN A 469 -8.28 -14.24 22.38
CA GLN A 469 -8.45 -15.30 21.39
C GLN A 469 -7.16 -16.13 21.30
N ARG A 470 -7.26 -17.45 21.51
CA ARG A 470 -6.17 -18.38 21.18
C ARG A 470 -6.15 -18.59 19.67
N HIS A 471 -5.20 -17.98 18.98
CA HIS A 471 -5.04 -18.21 17.55
C HIS A 471 -4.58 -19.64 17.28
N ARG A 472 -5.28 -20.32 16.36
CA ARG A 472 -4.72 -21.51 15.71
C ARG A 472 -3.42 -21.06 15.03
N GLY A 473 -2.33 -21.78 15.28
CA GLY A 473 -1.03 -21.49 14.66
C GLY A 473 -1.11 -21.51 13.12
N VAL A 474 -0.02 -21.15 12.46
CA VAL A 474 0.03 -20.99 10.98
C VAL A 474 -0.46 -22.25 10.23
N GLY A 475 -0.38 -23.44 10.84
CA GLY A 475 -1.14 -24.63 10.43
C GLY A 475 -1.02 -24.96 8.94
N LEU A 476 -2.15 -25.28 8.28
CA LEU A 476 -2.26 -25.60 6.84
C LEU A 476 -1.80 -24.47 5.88
N TYR A 477 -1.34 -23.33 6.39
CA TYR A 477 -0.93 -22.15 5.62
C TYR A 477 0.56 -21.90 5.81
N GLY A 478 1.26 -21.54 4.74
CA GLY A 478 2.72 -21.48 4.74
C GLY A 478 3.30 -20.16 5.28
N ALA A 479 2.54 -19.06 5.25
CA ALA A 479 2.97 -17.77 5.78
C ALA A 479 1.78 -16.91 6.25
N ARG A 480 2.04 -15.95 7.14
CA ARG A 480 1.06 -14.95 7.61
C ARG A 480 1.61 -13.55 7.49
N VAL A 481 0.83 -12.66 6.91
CA VAL A 481 1.12 -11.23 6.84
C VAL A 481 0.37 -10.54 7.97
N MET A 482 1.11 -9.86 8.84
CA MET A 482 0.53 -9.02 9.89
C MET A 482 0.40 -7.60 9.36
N ILE A 483 -0.76 -7.00 9.55
CA ILE A 483 -1.13 -5.71 8.97
C ILE A 483 -1.29 -4.69 10.09
N ASP A 484 -0.82 -3.47 9.86
CA ASP A 484 -0.94 -2.39 10.84
C ASP A 484 -2.41 -2.14 11.19
N THR A 485 -2.69 -2.17 12.50
CA THR A 485 -4.00 -1.81 13.07
C THR A 485 -4.44 -0.37 12.77
N GLU A 486 -3.57 0.51 12.28
CA GLU A 486 -3.97 1.82 11.75
C GLU A 486 -4.95 1.70 10.59
N GLN A 487 -4.91 0.60 9.83
CA GLN A 487 -5.84 0.34 8.72
C GLN A 487 -7.30 0.23 9.19
N LEU A 488 -7.54 -0.13 10.46
CA LEU A 488 -8.88 -0.15 11.07
C LEU A 488 -9.58 1.22 11.04
N GLY A 489 -8.82 2.30 10.87
CA GLY A 489 -9.35 3.65 10.75
C GLY A 489 -10.01 3.96 9.41
N ARG A 490 -9.85 3.10 8.39
CA ARG A 490 -10.44 3.34 7.07
C ARG A 490 -11.97 3.21 7.11
N SER A 491 -12.68 3.93 6.24
CA SER A 491 -14.14 3.87 6.17
C SER A 491 -14.70 2.90 5.11
N ASP A 492 -13.81 2.23 4.38
CA ASP A 492 -14.10 1.43 3.19
C ASP A 492 -13.90 -0.08 3.43
N TRP A 493 -13.93 -0.49 4.70
CA TRP A 493 -13.97 -1.91 5.07
C TRP A 493 -15.33 -2.32 5.63
N TYR A 494 -15.61 -3.61 5.48
CA TYR A 494 -16.78 -4.28 6.05
C TYR A 494 -16.32 -5.49 6.86
N PHE A 495 -17.00 -5.79 7.97
CA PHE A 495 -16.65 -6.89 8.85
C PHE A 495 -17.80 -7.86 9.05
N PHE A 496 -17.50 -9.15 8.97
CA PHE A 496 -18.41 -10.26 9.22
C PHE A 496 -17.78 -11.20 10.24
N ASN A 497 -18.57 -11.65 11.21
CA ASN A 497 -18.12 -12.65 12.19
C ASN A 497 -18.30 -14.11 11.70
N PHE A 498 -18.54 -14.26 10.39
CA PHE A 498 -18.65 -15.52 9.65
C PHE A 498 -18.06 -15.33 8.24
N ASP A 499 -17.75 -16.44 7.57
CA ASP A 499 -17.23 -16.42 6.19
C ASP A 499 -18.32 -15.97 5.22
N ASN A 500 -18.17 -14.76 4.66
CA ASN A 500 -19.17 -14.13 3.82
C ASN A 500 -18.88 -14.32 2.32
N PHE A 501 -17.73 -14.90 1.95
CA PHE A 501 -17.27 -15.01 0.56
C PHE A 501 -17.32 -13.67 -0.19
N GLY A 502 -17.18 -12.55 0.53
CA GLY A 502 -17.30 -11.20 -0.01
C GLY A 502 -18.65 -10.82 -0.62
N ARG A 503 -19.75 -11.46 -0.23
CA ARG A 503 -21.10 -11.07 -0.70
C ARG A 503 -21.47 -9.67 -0.21
N ALA A 504 -21.69 -8.74 -1.14
CA ALA A 504 -21.99 -7.34 -0.84
C ALA A 504 -23.40 -6.87 -1.25
N GLY A 505 -24.30 -7.79 -1.62
CA GLY A 505 -25.69 -7.45 -1.94
C GLY A 505 -26.44 -6.90 -0.72
N PRO A 506 -27.53 -6.11 -0.87
CA PRO A 506 -28.18 -5.41 0.24
C PRO A 506 -28.56 -6.30 1.43
N ALA A 507 -29.02 -7.53 1.18
CA ALA A 507 -29.37 -8.47 2.24
C ALA A 507 -28.14 -8.91 3.05
N GLN A 508 -27.07 -9.35 2.38
CA GLN A 508 -25.85 -9.82 3.03
C GLN A 508 -25.05 -8.67 3.64
N PHE A 509 -25.02 -7.52 2.98
CA PHE A 509 -24.39 -6.32 3.49
C PHE A 509 -25.06 -5.83 4.79
N GLY A 510 -26.37 -6.09 4.94
CA GLY A 510 -27.07 -5.94 6.19
C GLY A 510 -26.40 -6.71 7.33
N ASP A 511 -25.97 -7.95 7.15
CA ASP A 511 -25.46 -8.81 8.23
C ASP A 511 -24.08 -8.41 8.79
N ARG A 512 -23.40 -7.45 8.15
CA ARG A 512 -22.13 -6.89 8.61
C ARG A 512 -22.22 -6.41 10.05
N LYS A 513 -21.10 -6.44 10.76
CA LYS A 513 -21.00 -5.85 12.10
C LYS A 513 -20.47 -4.44 12.02
N LEU A 514 -21.16 -3.56 12.72
CA LEU A 514 -20.84 -2.14 12.81
C LEU A 514 -19.78 -1.91 13.89
N VAL A 515 -19.11 -0.75 13.85
CA VAL A 515 -18.07 -0.39 14.84
C VAL A 515 -18.57 -0.53 16.28
N PRO A 516 -19.77 -0.04 16.67
CA PRO A 516 -20.28 -0.22 18.04
C PRO A 516 -20.57 -1.68 18.41
N GLU A 517 -20.83 -2.55 17.42
CA GLU A 517 -21.16 -3.97 17.61
C GLU A 517 -19.90 -4.85 17.76
N MET A 518 -18.72 -4.30 17.46
CA MET A 518 -17.45 -5.04 17.39
C MET A 518 -17.14 -5.77 18.69
N THR A 519 -17.18 -5.10 19.85
CA THR A 519 -16.86 -5.72 21.15
C THR A 519 -17.65 -7.00 21.42
N GLY A 520 -18.92 -7.04 21.02
CA GLY A 520 -19.77 -8.23 21.14
C GLY A 520 -19.38 -9.31 20.13
N ALA A 521 -19.15 -8.92 18.87
CA ALA A 521 -18.71 -9.82 17.82
C ALA A 521 -17.35 -10.48 18.11
N LEU A 522 -16.43 -9.76 18.77
CA LEU A 522 -15.12 -10.28 19.16
C LEU A 522 -15.20 -11.45 20.16
N ARG A 523 -16.26 -11.50 20.98
CA ARG A 523 -16.46 -12.58 21.98
C ARG A 523 -16.95 -13.89 21.38
N SER A 524 -17.54 -13.83 20.18
CA SER A 524 -18.12 -14.98 19.48
C SER A 524 -17.31 -15.38 18.24
N LEU A 525 -16.06 -14.93 18.13
CA LEU A 525 -15.25 -15.18 16.93
C LEU A 525 -15.03 -16.68 16.70
N SER A 526 -15.51 -17.13 15.55
CA SER A 526 -15.14 -18.40 14.95
C SER A 526 -13.91 -18.23 14.05
N SER A 527 -13.50 -19.29 13.36
CA SER A 527 -12.45 -19.21 12.32
C SER A 527 -12.86 -18.41 11.07
N GLY A 528 -14.10 -17.94 10.97
CA GLY A 528 -14.63 -17.17 9.84
C GLY A 528 -14.74 -15.66 10.10
N ASN A 529 -13.84 -15.03 10.85
CA ASN A 529 -13.95 -13.60 11.17
C ASN A 529 -13.31 -12.69 10.11
N GLU A 530 -14.05 -12.39 9.06
CA GLU A 530 -13.58 -11.73 7.85
C GLU A 530 -13.77 -10.21 7.87
N MET A 531 -12.67 -9.47 7.73
CA MET A 531 -12.67 -8.03 7.49
C MET A 531 -12.16 -7.76 6.08
N ILE A 532 -12.99 -7.13 5.26
CA ILE A 532 -12.76 -6.93 3.83
C ILE A 532 -12.45 -5.45 3.60
N PHE A 533 -11.23 -5.13 3.17
CA PHE A 533 -10.83 -3.77 2.82
C PHE A 533 -10.95 -3.55 1.31
N GLN A 534 -11.58 -2.48 0.85
CA GLN A 534 -11.69 -2.21 -0.58
C GLN A 534 -10.31 -1.98 -1.23
N HIS A 535 -10.16 -2.45 -2.48
CA HIS A 535 -9.05 -2.25 -3.42
C HIS A 535 -7.68 -2.82 -3.00
N GLY A 536 -7.12 -2.38 -1.90
CA GLY A 536 -5.78 -2.79 -1.47
C GLY A 536 -5.50 -2.42 -0.03
N ILE A 537 -4.50 -3.05 0.58
CA ILE A 537 -4.03 -2.74 1.94
C ILE A 537 -2.51 -2.83 1.98
N PRO A 538 -1.81 -1.79 2.45
CA PRO A 538 -0.36 -1.81 2.60
C PRO A 538 0.04 -2.82 3.67
N VAL A 539 1.15 -3.53 3.44
CA VAL A 539 1.63 -4.62 4.30
C VAL A 539 3.12 -4.60 4.54
#